data_AF-A0AAN7SNC0-F1
#
_entry.id   AF-A0AAN7SNC0-F1
#
_cell.length_a   1.000
_cell.length_b   1.000
_cell.length_c   1.000
_cell.angle_alpha   90.00
_cell.angle_beta   90.00
_cell.angle_gamma   90.00
#
_symmetry.space_group_name_H-M   'P 1'
#
loop_
_entity.id
_entity.type
_entity.pdbx_description
1 polymer ?
#
loop_
_entity_poly.entity_id
_entity_poly.type
_entity_poly.pdbx_seq_one_letter_code
_entity_poly.pdbx_strand_id
1 'polypeptide(L)'
;MVDCSVNFDSYYHTLKALQSKDAAEFPMKKYIIDLKSDIDTIFHFDSTSKLDIETLKLNAGQYNAFRSALTKEFVIIQGVSGTGKTFLGIKIIKTLMENINYKPILVLCLTTNTLDEYVDSLIDTTLKIVRIGAPLRSARFKQFTLKNHQKLFKNIDNANVNQYKDLKKKICSCLQNCYDYIHILEDIHSNSVIIHFKKFSEIDTNIISSWFFNASDQELIDWLVGKKSTESNGFERNTLKPIQEDQENLVEFNEIFYRELRTRSKIYEDIDYKIIIKNDHRLTSIQELKFRINEIKRQKEDNELALEDQLIYLQMRLRNQKHVKELNKPDTCDLQNPHSMSADDRWQLYRYWLEQYRQYLTNKSNEMLDHCTVLYKEYEKIKHGFDLGLMQSMRVVGITVDAVAQYQTVVQLLDSPIVIVEEADQILEPHVITLLSSHCKHLILMGERKPKLFTSRHYIERHFNLNMSLLGRMLRNNIHSHLLKKNELSNQ
;
A
#
# COMPACT_ATOMS: atom_id res chain seq x y z
N MET A 1 2.31 -14.84 -18.54
CA MET A 1 2.84 -13.64 -19.23
C MET A 1 2.80 -12.52 -18.22
N VAL A 2 3.95 -11.96 -17.87
CA VAL A 2 4.09 -11.01 -16.77
C VAL A 2 3.62 -9.64 -17.27
N ASP A 3 2.39 -9.34 -16.90
CA ASP A 3 1.67 -8.11 -17.21
C ASP A 3 2.30 -6.91 -16.49
N CYS A 4 2.24 -5.73 -17.11
CA CYS A 4 2.93 -4.53 -16.65
C CYS A 4 2.38 -4.07 -15.29
N SER A 5 3.20 -4.17 -14.24
CA SER A 5 2.86 -3.89 -12.83
C SER A 5 2.67 -2.40 -12.49
N VAL A 6 2.74 -1.49 -13.47
CA VAL A 6 2.84 -0.05 -13.19
C VAL A 6 1.48 0.65 -13.11
N ASN A 7 0.39 0.07 -13.64
CA ASN A 7 -0.92 0.75 -13.65
C ASN A 7 -2.13 -0.09 -13.24
N PHE A 8 -1.98 -1.37 -12.87
CA PHE A 8 -3.11 -2.23 -12.54
C PHE A 8 -3.99 -1.64 -11.43
N ASP A 9 -3.39 -1.09 -10.36
CA ASP A 9 -4.13 -0.52 -9.24
C ASP A 9 -4.96 0.70 -9.66
N SER A 10 -4.41 1.57 -10.51
CA SER A 10 -5.11 2.74 -11.03
C SER A 10 -6.34 2.36 -11.88
N TYR A 11 -6.21 1.36 -12.76
CA TYR A 11 -7.36 0.82 -13.51
C TYR A 11 -8.36 0.11 -12.59
N TYR A 12 -7.91 -0.68 -11.62
CA TYR A 12 -8.77 -1.39 -10.67
C TYR A 12 -9.67 -0.43 -9.89
N HIS A 13 -9.08 0.60 -9.27
CA HIS A 13 -9.84 1.60 -8.51
C HIS A 13 -10.80 2.40 -9.40
N THR A 14 -10.35 2.76 -10.60
CA THR A 14 -11.17 3.48 -11.59
C THR A 14 -12.37 2.65 -12.04
N LEU A 15 -12.16 1.38 -12.42
CA LEU A 15 -13.23 0.49 -12.86
C LEU A 15 -14.21 0.18 -11.74
N LYS A 16 -13.73 -0.05 -10.52
CA LYS A 16 -14.58 -0.25 -9.34
C LYS A 16 -15.44 0.99 -9.05
N ALA A 17 -14.86 2.19 -9.16
CA ALA A 17 -15.60 3.44 -9.01
C ALA A 17 -16.65 3.64 -10.11
N LEU A 18 -16.37 3.25 -11.35
CA LEU A 18 -17.35 3.30 -12.45
C LEU A 18 -18.50 2.31 -12.23
N GLN A 19 -18.23 1.10 -11.72
CA GLN A 19 -19.25 0.11 -11.40
C GLN A 19 -20.25 0.59 -10.32
N SER A 20 -19.82 1.46 -9.41
CA SER A 20 -20.67 2.00 -8.35
C SER A 20 -21.45 3.26 -8.75
N LYS A 21 -21.21 3.84 -9.92
CA LYS A 21 -21.89 5.09 -10.34
C LYS A 21 -23.28 4.79 -10.90
N ASP A 22 -24.30 5.41 -10.33
CA ASP A 22 -25.64 5.42 -10.90
C ASP A 22 -25.67 6.33 -12.15
N ALA A 23 -26.30 5.84 -13.22
CA ALA A 23 -26.54 6.61 -14.44
C ALA A 23 -27.50 7.79 -14.21
N ALA A 24 -28.34 7.73 -13.17
CA ALA A 24 -29.23 8.82 -12.79
C ALA A 24 -28.45 10.01 -12.18
N GLU A 25 -27.43 9.74 -11.37
CA GLU A 25 -26.61 10.75 -10.68
C GLU A 25 -25.28 11.04 -11.38
N PHE A 26 -25.18 10.71 -12.66
CA PHE A 26 -23.93 10.86 -13.40
C PHE A 26 -23.50 12.34 -13.45
N PRO A 27 -22.25 12.66 -13.06
CA PRO A 27 -21.77 14.04 -13.01
C PRO A 27 -21.82 14.68 -14.39
N MET A 28 -22.35 15.91 -14.48
CA MET A 28 -22.41 16.65 -15.74
C MET A 28 -23.08 15.87 -16.89
N LYS A 29 -24.07 15.02 -16.58
CA LYS A 29 -24.78 14.15 -17.54
C LYS A 29 -25.18 14.87 -18.83
N LYS A 30 -25.75 16.08 -18.72
CA LYS A 30 -26.17 16.91 -19.86
C LYS A 30 -25.07 17.15 -20.91
N TYR A 31 -23.81 17.23 -20.49
CA TYR A 31 -22.68 17.48 -21.38
C TYR A 31 -21.91 16.21 -21.71
N ILE A 32 -21.70 15.33 -20.73
CA ILE A 32 -20.83 14.15 -20.89
C ILE A 32 -21.56 13.00 -21.58
N ILE A 33 -22.86 12.82 -21.31
CA ILE A 33 -23.70 11.74 -21.85
C ILE A 33 -24.65 12.28 -22.93
N ASP A 34 -25.44 13.31 -22.60
CA ASP A 34 -26.48 13.82 -23.51
C ASP A 34 -25.90 14.72 -24.62
N LEU A 35 -24.61 15.09 -24.52
CA LEU A 35 -23.86 15.87 -25.50
C LEU A 35 -24.54 17.20 -25.89
N LYS A 36 -25.19 17.87 -24.92
CA LYS A 36 -25.79 19.19 -25.13
C LYS A 36 -24.70 20.19 -25.56
N SER A 37 -24.81 20.70 -26.79
CA SER A 37 -23.86 21.69 -27.34
C SER A 37 -24.02 23.08 -26.74
N ASP A 38 -25.24 23.42 -26.32
CA ASP A 38 -25.56 24.71 -25.71
C ASP A 38 -25.21 24.70 -24.22
N ILE A 39 -24.10 25.36 -23.90
CA ILE A 39 -23.56 25.36 -22.53
C ILE A 39 -24.23 26.46 -21.71
N ASP A 40 -24.79 26.04 -20.59
CA ASP A 40 -25.53 26.90 -19.67
C ASP A 40 -24.56 27.85 -18.96
N THR A 41 -25.06 29.03 -18.64
CA THR A 41 -24.32 30.05 -17.92
C THR A 41 -24.50 29.81 -16.42
N ILE A 42 -23.40 29.65 -15.69
CA ILE A 42 -23.39 29.42 -14.23
C ILE A 42 -23.23 30.69 -13.43
N PHE A 43 -22.41 31.63 -13.92
CA PHE A 43 -22.10 32.86 -13.21
C PHE A 43 -22.41 34.06 -14.10
N HIS A 44 -23.19 34.99 -13.54
CA HIS A 44 -23.41 36.30 -14.14
C HIS A 44 -22.39 37.27 -13.54
N PHE A 45 -21.26 37.42 -14.24
CA PHE A 45 -20.29 38.47 -13.92
C PHE A 45 -20.78 39.77 -14.56
N ASP A 46 -21.39 40.64 -13.76
CA ASP A 46 -21.70 42.00 -14.20
C ASP A 46 -20.40 42.75 -14.51
N SER A 47 -20.45 43.62 -15.53
CA SER A 47 -19.35 44.46 -16.01
C SER A 47 -18.77 45.42 -14.96
N THR A 48 -19.35 45.47 -13.76
CA THR A 48 -18.96 46.29 -12.60
C THR A 48 -18.15 45.53 -11.55
N SER A 49 -17.99 44.20 -11.68
CA SER A 49 -17.03 43.43 -10.89
C SER A 49 -15.60 43.76 -11.35
N LYS A 50 -14.64 43.86 -10.41
CA LYS A 50 -13.23 44.30 -10.58
C LYS A 50 -12.37 43.45 -11.53
N LEU A 51 -12.85 43.19 -12.74
CA LEU A 51 -12.13 42.56 -13.83
C LEU A 51 -11.53 43.67 -14.67
N ASP A 52 -10.52 44.37 -14.15
CA ASP A 52 -9.74 45.31 -14.95
C ASP A 52 -9.00 44.53 -16.05
N ILE A 53 -9.59 44.53 -17.24
CA ILE A 53 -9.14 43.77 -18.41
C ILE A 53 -7.67 44.09 -18.74
N GLU A 54 -7.25 45.34 -18.49
CA GLU A 54 -5.87 45.80 -18.71
C GLU A 54 -4.87 45.19 -17.72
N THR A 55 -5.28 44.94 -16.46
CA THR A 55 -4.42 44.29 -15.46
C THR A 55 -4.16 42.82 -15.78
N LEU A 56 -5.09 42.19 -16.52
CA LEU A 56 -5.01 40.78 -16.85
C LEU A 56 -4.05 40.48 -18.02
N LYS A 57 -3.53 41.45 -18.78
CA LYS A 57 -2.52 41.21 -19.84
C LYS A 57 -2.81 39.95 -20.70
N LEU A 58 -4.08 39.73 -21.08
CA LEU A 58 -4.50 38.59 -21.89
C LEU A 58 -4.68 39.03 -23.34
N ASN A 59 -4.28 38.19 -24.29
CA ASN A 59 -4.65 38.41 -25.69
C ASN A 59 -6.16 38.13 -25.90
N ALA A 60 -6.73 38.55 -27.03
CA ALA A 60 -8.16 38.39 -27.31
C ALA A 60 -8.66 36.93 -27.21
N GLY A 61 -7.86 35.96 -27.67
CA GLY A 61 -8.19 34.54 -27.58
C GLY A 61 -8.20 34.01 -26.15
N GLN A 62 -7.19 34.39 -25.37
CA GLN A 62 -7.09 34.08 -23.94
C GLN A 62 -8.22 34.75 -23.15
N TYR A 63 -8.58 35.99 -23.48
CA TYR A 63 -9.68 36.71 -22.83
C TYR A 63 -11.03 36.04 -23.10
N ASN A 64 -11.30 35.62 -24.33
CA ASN A 64 -12.53 34.90 -24.66
C ASN A 64 -12.61 33.54 -23.94
N ALA A 65 -11.49 32.82 -23.87
CA ALA A 65 -11.40 31.56 -23.12
C ALA A 65 -11.61 31.80 -21.62
N PHE A 66 -10.97 32.84 -21.07
CA PHE A 66 -11.09 33.26 -19.68
C PHE A 66 -12.53 33.61 -19.32
N ARG A 67 -13.19 34.48 -20.10
CA ARG A 67 -14.59 34.87 -19.87
C ARG A 67 -15.51 33.66 -19.90
N SER A 68 -15.31 32.75 -20.84
CA SER A 68 -16.12 31.54 -20.94
C SER A 68 -15.87 30.61 -19.75
N ALA A 69 -14.61 30.43 -19.35
CA ALA A 69 -14.22 29.71 -18.14
C ALA A 69 -14.79 30.31 -16.85
N LEU A 70 -15.09 31.62 -16.81
CA LEU A 70 -15.75 32.20 -15.65
C LEU A 70 -17.27 32.07 -15.69
N THR A 71 -17.89 31.86 -16.85
CA THR A 71 -19.34 32.04 -16.99
C THR A 71 -20.09 30.78 -17.38
N LYS A 72 -19.44 29.79 -18.01
CA LYS A 72 -20.08 28.60 -18.57
C LYS A 72 -19.84 27.37 -17.72
N GLU A 73 -20.84 26.51 -17.58
CA GLU A 73 -20.72 25.29 -16.76
C GLU A 73 -19.66 24.31 -17.27
N PHE A 74 -19.50 24.18 -18.59
CA PHE A 74 -18.54 23.25 -19.20
C PHE A 74 -17.66 24.00 -20.20
N VAL A 75 -16.34 23.92 -20.08
CA VAL A 75 -15.44 24.68 -20.96
C VAL A 75 -14.26 23.83 -21.40
N ILE A 76 -13.98 23.84 -22.70
CA ILE A 76 -12.77 23.25 -23.27
C ILE A 76 -11.86 24.38 -23.75
N ILE A 77 -10.61 24.38 -23.27
CA ILE A 77 -9.56 25.30 -23.70
C ILE A 77 -8.43 24.49 -24.30
N GLN A 78 -8.06 24.84 -25.53
CA GLN A 78 -6.99 24.18 -26.27
C GLN A 78 -5.85 25.14 -26.58
N GLY A 79 -4.62 24.66 -26.56
CA GLY A 79 -3.48 25.44 -27.01
C GLY A 79 -2.23 24.60 -27.18
N VAL A 80 -1.36 24.94 -28.12
CA VAL A 80 -0.04 24.29 -28.22
C VAL A 80 0.83 24.66 -27.03
N SER A 81 1.91 23.91 -26.76
CA SER A 81 2.87 24.27 -25.72
C SER A 81 3.37 25.72 -25.87
N GLY A 82 3.45 26.43 -24.74
CA GLY A 82 3.82 27.86 -24.67
C GLY A 82 2.71 28.88 -24.97
N THR A 83 1.45 28.46 -25.15
CA THR A 83 0.29 29.38 -25.35
C THR A 83 -0.30 29.95 -24.06
N GLY A 84 0.27 29.62 -22.90
CA GLY A 84 -0.15 30.14 -21.61
C GLY A 84 -1.39 29.47 -21.01
N LYS A 85 -1.62 28.17 -21.26
CA LYS A 85 -2.74 27.41 -20.67
C LYS A 85 -2.70 27.44 -19.13
N THR A 86 -1.57 27.05 -18.54
CA THR A 86 -1.35 27.07 -17.08
C THR A 86 -1.50 28.48 -16.51
N PHE A 87 -0.92 29.48 -17.18
CA PHE A 87 -1.08 30.89 -16.82
C PHE A 87 -2.55 31.35 -16.81
N LEU A 88 -3.33 30.91 -17.80
CA LEU A 88 -4.76 31.18 -17.89
C LEU A 88 -5.53 30.46 -16.77
N GLY A 89 -5.25 29.19 -16.52
CA GLY A 89 -5.86 28.39 -15.45
C GLY A 89 -5.62 29.01 -14.07
N ILE A 90 -4.40 29.48 -13.79
CA ILE A 90 -4.08 30.22 -12.56
C ILE A 90 -4.94 31.48 -12.44
N LYS A 91 -5.09 32.26 -13.51
CA LYS A 91 -5.93 33.48 -13.52
C LYS A 91 -7.40 33.18 -13.29
N ILE A 92 -7.91 32.11 -13.91
CA ILE A 92 -9.28 31.64 -13.69
C ILE A 92 -9.47 31.33 -12.20
N ILE A 93 -8.59 30.53 -11.60
CA ILE A 93 -8.69 30.18 -10.18
C ILE A 93 -8.63 31.42 -9.28
N LYS A 94 -7.69 32.34 -9.49
CA LYS A 94 -7.60 33.58 -8.70
C LYS A 94 -8.90 34.39 -8.78
N THR A 95 -9.40 34.59 -10.00
CA THR A 95 -10.62 35.38 -10.22
C THR A 95 -11.84 34.70 -9.62
N LEU A 96 -11.99 33.39 -9.79
CA LEU A 96 -13.06 32.63 -9.12
C LEU A 96 -12.94 32.78 -7.60
N MET A 97 -11.76 32.59 -7.02
CA MET A 97 -11.59 32.72 -5.56
C MET A 97 -11.93 34.11 -5.02
N GLU A 98 -11.73 35.17 -5.79
CA GLU A 98 -12.04 36.54 -5.40
C GLU A 98 -13.54 36.87 -5.51
N ASN A 99 -14.26 36.22 -6.40
CA ASN A 99 -15.64 36.61 -6.75
C ASN A 99 -16.70 35.59 -6.31
N ILE A 100 -16.32 34.35 -6.02
CA ILE A 100 -17.25 33.29 -5.62
C ILE A 100 -16.75 32.52 -4.39
N ASN A 101 -17.70 32.14 -3.52
CA ASN A 101 -17.42 31.42 -2.28
C ASN A 101 -17.65 29.90 -2.42
N TYR A 102 -17.30 29.34 -3.59
CA TYR A 102 -17.30 27.90 -3.80
C TYR A 102 -15.97 27.31 -3.33
N LYS A 103 -16.04 26.22 -2.56
CA LYS A 103 -14.86 25.53 -2.03
C LYS A 103 -15.11 24.01 -1.89
N PRO A 104 -14.05 23.20 -1.99
CA PRO A 104 -12.77 23.58 -2.61
C PRO A 104 -12.91 23.71 -4.15
N ILE A 105 -11.95 24.39 -4.79
CA ILE A 105 -11.71 24.23 -6.23
C ILE A 105 -10.75 23.05 -6.39
N LEU A 106 -11.14 22.03 -7.13
CA LEU A 106 -10.33 20.85 -7.39
C LEU A 106 -9.55 21.03 -8.69
N VAL A 107 -8.23 20.95 -8.60
CA VAL A 107 -7.31 21.04 -9.75
C VAL A 107 -6.64 19.69 -9.95
N LEU A 108 -6.98 19.01 -11.04
CA LEU A 108 -6.37 17.76 -11.46
C LEU A 108 -5.24 18.07 -12.45
N CYS A 109 -4.03 17.62 -12.14
CA CYS A 109 -2.87 17.73 -13.02
C CYS A 109 -2.36 16.33 -13.42
N LEU A 110 -1.85 16.18 -14.65
CA LEU A 110 -1.17 14.95 -15.03
C LEU A 110 0.16 14.82 -14.27
N THR A 111 0.96 15.89 -14.24
CA THR A 111 2.29 15.86 -13.61
C THR A 111 2.37 16.67 -12.32
N THR A 112 3.28 16.26 -11.45
CA THR A 112 3.60 16.97 -10.22
C THR A 112 4.26 18.33 -10.46
N ASN A 113 4.95 18.51 -11.60
CA ASN A 113 5.53 19.79 -11.97
C ASN A 113 4.45 20.85 -12.24
N THR A 114 3.43 20.50 -13.03
CA THR A 114 2.28 21.35 -13.30
C THR A 114 1.57 21.73 -11.99
N LEU A 115 1.35 20.74 -11.11
CA LEU A 115 0.74 20.97 -9.81
C LEU A 115 1.57 21.96 -8.95
N ASP A 116 2.90 21.83 -8.96
CA ASP A 116 3.80 22.73 -8.24
C ASP A 116 3.75 24.16 -8.78
N GLU A 117 3.60 24.35 -10.10
CA GLU A 117 3.43 25.66 -10.72
C GLU A 117 2.12 26.34 -10.30
N TYR A 118 1.02 25.58 -10.21
CA TYR A 118 -0.24 26.07 -9.66
C TYR A 118 -0.10 26.50 -8.22
N VAL A 119 0.45 25.62 -7.38
CA VAL A 119 0.64 25.92 -5.96
C VAL A 119 1.48 27.17 -5.82
N ASP A 120 2.64 27.25 -6.49
CA ASP A 120 3.54 28.41 -6.41
C ASP A 120 2.84 29.72 -6.75
N SER A 121 2.07 29.72 -7.84
CA SER A 121 1.41 30.94 -8.33
C SER A 121 0.21 31.37 -7.48
N LEU A 122 -0.39 30.43 -6.72
CA LEU A 122 -1.57 30.68 -5.91
C LEU A 122 -1.26 31.03 -4.45
N ILE A 123 -0.02 30.77 -3.97
CA ILE A 123 0.41 31.07 -2.60
C ILE A 123 0.21 32.55 -2.24
N ASP A 124 0.50 33.45 -3.17
CA ASP A 124 0.34 34.90 -2.96
C ASP A 124 -1.14 35.30 -2.78
N THR A 125 -2.07 34.46 -3.23
CA THR A 125 -3.52 34.72 -3.13
C THR A 125 -4.13 34.02 -1.92
N THR A 126 -3.71 32.79 -1.60
CA THR A 126 -4.22 32.08 -0.43
C THR A 126 -3.25 31.02 0.07
N LEU A 127 -3.19 30.85 1.40
CA LEU A 127 -2.48 29.75 2.04
C LEU A 127 -3.36 28.51 2.26
N LYS A 128 -4.67 28.60 1.99
CA LYS A 128 -5.63 27.49 2.13
C LYS A 128 -5.59 26.58 0.89
N ILE A 129 -4.41 26.04 0.62
CA ILE A 129 -4.12 25.13 -0.49
C ILE A 129 -3.63 23.81 0.07
N VAL A 130 -4.15 22.71 -0.46
CA VAL A 130 -3.58 21.37 -0.23
C VAL A 130 -3.11 20.76 -1.54
N ARG A 131 -1.91 20.20 -1.49
CA ARG A 131 -1.21 19.53 -2.59
C ARG A 131 -1.12 18.04 -2.31
N ILE A 132 -1.58 17.23 -3.25
CA ILE A 132 -1.59 15.76 -3.16
C ILE A 132 -0.90 15.20 -4.41
N GLY A 133 0.37 14.84 -4.25
CA GLY A 133 1.20 14.32 -5.35
C GLY A 133 2.66 14.19 -4.91
N ALA A 134 3.32 13.13 -5.35
CA ALA A 134 4.73 12.86 -5.09
C ALA A 134 5.47 12.67 -6.43
N PRO A 135 6.78 12.97 -6.52
CA PRO A 135 7.65 13.52 -5.47
C PRO A 135 7.53 15.06 -5.29
N LEU A 136 8.12 15.60 -4.23
CA LEU A 136 8.23 17.05 -4.00
C LEU A 136 9.43 17.62 -4.77
N ARG A 137 9.25 18.66 -5.58
CA ARG A 137 10.37 19.34 -6.26
C ARG A 137 11.16 20.26 -5.33
N SER A 138 10.50 20.86 -4.34
CA SER A 138 11.11 21.84 -3.42
C SER A 138 10.52 21.75 -2.02
N ALA A 139 11.36 22.01 -1.02
CA ALA A 139 10.99 22.07 0.38
C ALA A 139 9.90 23.13 0.66
N ARG A 140 9.80 24.19 -0.14
CA ARG A 140 8.77 25.24 0.01
C ARG A 140 7.34 24.68 -0.07
N PHE A 141 7.14 23.63 -0.86
CA PHE A 141 5.82 23.02 -1.04
C PHE A 141 5.44 22.04 0.07
N LYS A 142 6.41 21.67 0.92
CA LYS A 142 6.20 20.73 2.04
C LYS A 142 5.06 21.19 2.94
N GLN A 143 4.94 22.49 3.18
CA GLN A 143 3.90 23.05 4.04
C GLN A 143 2.47 22.85 3.50
N PHE A 144 2.32 22.79 2.17
CA PHE A 144 1.03 22.59 1.50
C PHE A 144 0.67 21.12 1.28
N THR A 145 1.55 20.18 1.62
CA THR A 145 1.24 18.75 1.48
C THR A 145 0.14 18.31 2.43
N LEU A 146 -0.70 17.37 2.00
CA LEU A 146 -1.73 16.77 2.86
C LEU A 146 -1.13 16.24 4.17
N LYS A 147 0.00 15.53 4.10
CA LYS A 147 0.72 15.01 5.27
C LYS A 147 1.13 16.10 6.27
N ASN A 148 1.51 17.30 5.80
CA ASN A 148 1.89 18.39 6.70
C ASN A 148 0.66 19.04 7.33
N HIS A 149 -0.39 19.27 6.55
CA HIS A 149 -1.67 19.76 7.07
C HIS A 149 -2.28 18.82 8.10
N GLN A 150 -2.26 17.50 7.88
CA GLN A 150 -2.70 16.49 8.85
C GLN A 150 -1.97 16.62 10.20
N LYS A 151 -0.66 16.92 10.19
CA LYS A 151 0.10 17.10 11.44
C LYS A 151 -0.41 18.29 12.25
N LEU A 152 -0.80 19.37 11.58
CA LEU A 152 -1.35 20.57 12.21
C LEU A 152 -2.81 20.37 12.65
N PHE A 153 -3.61 19.68 11.84
CA PHE A 153 -5.04 19.48 12.05
C PHE A 153 -5.37 18.49 13.19
N LYS A 154 -4.48 17.53 13.46
CA LYS A 154 -4.60 16.56 14.56
C LYS A 154 -4.62 17.16 15.97
N ASN A 155 -4.50 18.49 16.11
CA ASN A 155 -4.60 19.21 17.38
C ASN A 155 -6.03 19.70 17.70
N ILE A 156 -6.99 19.57 16.78
CA ILE A 156 -8.31 20.23 16.87
C ILE A 156 -9.42 19.26 17.34
N ASP A 157 -9.35 17.98 17.00
CA ASP A 157 -10.37 16.96 17.33
C ASP A 157 -9.78 15.84 18.21
N ASN A 158 -9.74 16.06 19.52
CA ASN A 158 -9.06 15.18 20.47
C ASN A 158 -9.67 13.76 20.54
N ALA A 159 -10.98 13.60 20.35
CA ALA A 159 -11.64 12.30 20.49
C ALA A 159 -11.32 11.37 19.32
N ASN A 160 -11.53 11.82 18.08
CA ASN A 160 -11.21 11.03 16.89
C ASN A 160 -9.70 10.81 16.74
N VAL A 161 -8.87 11.75 17.20
CA VAL A 161 -7.41 11.60 17.19
C VAL A 161 -6.96 10.52 18.17
N ASN A 162 -7.60 10.41 19.33
CA ASN A 162 -7.30 9.35 20.29
C ASN A 162 -7.70 7.98 19.75
N GLN A 163 -8.89 7.85 19.15
CA GLN A 163 -9.33 6.62 18.51
C GLN A 163 -8.40 6.22 17.35
N TYR A 164 -8.03 7.17 16.50
CA TYR A 164 -7.06 6.95 15.42
C TYR A 164 -5.70 6.47 15.93
N LYS A 165 -5.19 7.07 17.01
CA LYS A 165 -3.92 6.65 17.64
C LYS A 165 -4.03 5.26 18.27
N ASP A 166 -5.16 4.96 18.91
CA ASP A 166 -5.42 3.65 19.53
C ASP A 166 -5.50 2.54 18.48
N LEU A 167 -6.27 2.75 17.41
CA LEU A 167 -6.32 1.83 16.27
C LEU A 167 -4.94 1.64 15.64
N LYS A 168 -4.17 2.72 15.44
CA LYS A 168 -2.80 2.60 14.94
C LYS A 168 -1.96 1.70 15.85
N LYS A 169 -2.02 1.89 17.17
CA LYS A 169 -1.28 1.05 18.14
C LYS A 169 -1.73 -0.41 18.09
N LYS A 170 -3.04 -0.67 18.02
CA LYS A 170 -3.61 -2.02 17.91
C LYS A 170 -3.14 -2.73 16.65
N ILE A 171 -3.19 -2.06 15.50
CA ILE A 171 -2.69 -2.60 14.22
C ILE A 171 -1.20 -2.90 14.31
N CYS A 172 -0.40 -1.95 14.82
CA CYS A 172 1.04 -2.14 15.02
C CYS A 172 1.35 -3.38 15.89
N SER A 173 0.65 -3.56 17.01
CA SER A 173 0.82 -4.73 17.88
C SER A 173 0.37 -6.03 17.20
N CYS A 174 -0.73 -6.00 16.47
CA CYS A 174 -1.26 -7.12 15.70
C CYS A 174 -0.25 -7.57 14.62
N LEU A 175 0.29 -6.62 13.85
CA LEU A 175 1.31 -6.88 12.83
C LEU A 175 2.59 -7.44 13.42
N GLN A 176 3.05 -6.92 14.57
CA GLN A 176 4.24 -7.45 15.24
C GLN A 176 4.08 -8.93 15.57
N ASN A 177 2.94 -9.30 16.15
CA ASN A 177 2.65 -10.68 16.49
C ASN A 177 2.56 -11.56 15.23
N CYS A 178 1.96 -11.07 14.15
CA CYS A 178 1.98 -11.77 12.85
C CYS A 178 3.41 -12.04 12.37
N TYR A 179 4.27 -11.03 12.36
CA TYR A 179 5.65 -11.18 11.92
C TYR A 179 6.44 -12.13 12.82
N ASP A 180 6.21 -12.10 14.13
CA ASP A 180 6.79 -13.04 15.08
C ASP A 180 6.43 -14.48 14.72
N TYR A 181 5.15 -14.76 14.40
CA TYR A 181 4.73 -16.10 13.97
C TYR A 181 5.31 -16.50 12.61
N ILE A 182 5.31 -15.58 11.63
CA ILE A 182 5.87 -15.85 10.29
C ILE A 182 7.37 -16.17 10.37
N HIS A 183 8.12 -15.43 11.19
CA HIS A 183 9.55 -15.68 11.38
C HIS A 183 9.79 -17.08 11.97
N ILE A 184 9.04 -17.46 13.02
CA ILE A 184 9.15 -18.81 13.60
C ILE A 184 8.81 -19.89 12.56
N LEU A 185 7.80 -19.66 11.72
CA LEU A 185 7.44 -20.58 10.65
C LEU A 185 8.55 -20.71 9.58
N GLU A 186 9.21 -19.61 9.23
CA GLU A 186 10.38 -19.61 8.35
C GLU A 186 11.55 -20.39 8.96
N ASP A 187 11.78 -20.23 10.26
CA ASP A 187 12.82 -20.97 10.99
C ASP A 187 12.52 -22.48 11.04
N ILE A 188 11.27 -22.86 11.31
CA ILE A 188 10.80 -24.25 11.24
C ILE A 188 11.03 -24.80 9.84
N HIS A 189 10.69 -24.04 8.78
CA HIS A 189 10.84 -24.47 7.39
C HIS A 189 12.30 -24.67 6.99
N SER A 190 13.20 -23.81 7.48
CA SER A 190 14.64 -23.89 7.18
C SER A 190 15.31 -25.16 7.73
N ASN A 191 14.62 -25.89 8.64
CA ASN A 191 15.14 -27.04 9.39
C ASN A 191 16.51 -26.74 10.05
N SER A 192 16.79 -25.46 10.32
CA SER A 192 18.11 -25.01 10.77
C SER A 192 18.18 -24.82 12.27
N VAL A 193 17.03 -24.91 12.96
CA VAL A 193 16.94 -24.72 14.40
C VAL A 193 15.98 -25.68 15.09
N ILE A 194 16.19 -25.87 16.40
CA ILE A 194 15.32 -26.60 17.31
C ILE A 194 14.46 -25.58 18.06
N ILE A 195 13.15 -25.81 18.06
CA ILE A 195 12.20 -24.96 18.80
C ILE A 195 12.28 -25.33 20.28
N HIS A 196 12.40 -24.30 21.13
CA HIS A 196 12.38 -24.49 22.58
C HIS A 196 11.08 -25.17 23.03
N PHE A 197 11.18 -26.28 23.76
CA PHE A 197 10.04 -27.18 24.04
C PHE A 197 8.92 -26.51 24.82
N LYS A 198 9.25 -25.55 25.69
CA LYS A 198 8.26 -24.68 26.37
C LYS A 198 7.23 -24.06 25.42
N LYS A 199 7.59 -23.74 24.15
CA LYS A 199 6.65 -23.19 23.17
C LYS A 199 5.53 -24.16 22.80
N PHE A 200 5.77 -25.46 22.92
CA PHE A 200 4.74 -26.48 22.69
C PHE A 200 3.67 -26.51 23.80
N SER A 201 3.84 -25.80 24.91
CA SER A 201 2.75 -25.65 25.90
C SER A 201 1.51 -24.94 25.34
N GLU A 202 1.66 -24.20 24.23
CA GLU A 202 0.55 -23.57 23.49
C GLU A 202 -0.35 -24.60 22.78
N ILE A 203 0.17 -25.81 22.51
CA ILE A 203 -0.56 -26.89 21.82
C ILE A 203 -0.87 -28.07 22.73
N ASP A 204 -0.06 -28.33 23.76
CA ASP A 204 -0.24 -29.42 24.73
C ASP A 204 0.03 -28.92 26.14
N THR A 205 -1.04 -28.68 26.90
CA THR A 205 -0.96 -28.14 28.27
C THR A 205 -0.27 -29.11 29.24
N ASN A 206 -0.20 -30.41 28.92
CA ASN A 206 0.49 -31.40 29.76
C ASN A 206 2.00 -31.14 29.83
N ILE A 207 2.55 -30.40 28.87
CA ILE A 207 3.95 -29.99 28.87
C ILE A 207 4.24 -29.11 30.09
N ILE A 208 3.31 -28.24 30.51
CA ILE A 208 3.48 -27.33 31.66
C ILE A 208 3.79 -28.11 32.95
N SER A 209 3.15 -29.26 33.13
CA SER A 209 3.37 -30.15 34.27
C SER A 209 4.53 -31.14 34.10
N SER A 210 5.18 -31.16 32.92
CA SER A 210 6.25 -32.10 32.60
C SER A 210 7.64 -31.52 32.84
N TRP A 211 8.66 -32.38 32.83
CA TRP A 211 10.07 -31.98 32.90
C TRP A 211 10.45 -30.97 31.78
N PHE A 212 9.86 -31.10 30.59
CA PHE A 212 10.17 -30.27 29.42
C PHE A 212 9.90 -28.76 29.60
N PHE A 213 9.02 -28.37 30.54
CA PHE A 213 8.72 -26.95 30.76
C PHE A 213 9.85 -26.20 31.48
N ASN A 214 10.57 -26.90 32.35
CA ASN A 214 11.63 -26.34 33.19
C ASN A 214 13.05 -26.77 32.75
N ALA A 215 13.16 -27.74 31.84
CA ALA A 215 14.44 -28.18 31.29
C ALA A 215 15.18 -27.05 30.57
N SER A 216 16.49 -26.99 30.77
CA SER A 216 17.39 -26.09 30.07
C SER A 216 17.61 -26.52 28.61
N ASP A 217 18.06 -25.59 27.75
CA ASP A 217 18.39 -25.87 26.36
C ASP A 217 19.38 -27.04 26.20
N GLN A 218 20.37 -27.14 27.10
CA GLN A 218 21.36 -28.23 27.08
C GLN A 218 20.73 -29.58 27.42
N GLU A 219 19.86 -29.63 28.42
CA GLU A 219 19.18 -30.86 28.82
C GLU A 219 18.25 -31.38 27.72
N LEU A 220 17.57 -30.48 27.01
CA LEU A 220 16.72 -30.83 25.87
C LEU A 220 17.53 -31.38 24.69
N ILE A 221 18.71 -30.79 24.40
CA ILE A 221 19.64 -31.30 23.39
C ILE A 221 20.16 -32.68 23.80
N ASP A 222 20.64 -32.83 25.04
CA ASP A 222 21.14 -34.10 25.57
C ASP A 222 20.07 -35.19 25.50
N TRP A 223 18.80 -34.82 25.74
CA TRP A 223 17.66 -35.73 25.60
C TRP A 223 17.43 -36.13 24.13
N LEU A 224 17.45 -35.19 23.18
CA LEU A 224 17.29 -35.48 21.75
C LEU A 224 18.44 -36.29 21.14
N VAL A 225 19.68 -36.01 21.56
CA VAL A 225 20.88 -36.74 21.10
C VAL A 225 20.96 -38.11 21.76
N GLY A 226 20.54 -38.21 23.02
CA GLY A 226 20.72 -39.38 23.87
C GLY A 226 22.17 -39.51 24.32
N LYS A 227 22.45 -39.28 25.60
CA LYS A 227 23.75 -39.64 26.20
C LYS A 227 23.96 -41.15 26.07
N LYS A 228 24.82 -41.59 25.16
CA LYS A 228 25.59 -42.82 25.39
C LYS A 228 26.59 -42.48 26.50
N SER A 229 26.52 -43.23 27.59
CA SER A 229 27.58 -43.31 28.58
C SER A 229 28.94 -43.39 27.87
N THR A 230 29.85 -42.53 28.32
CA THR A 230 31.32 -42.47 28.21
C THR A 230 32.10 -43.74 27.81
N GLU A 231 31.73 -44.41 26.72
CA GLU A 231 32.55 -45.45 26.10
C GLU A 231 32.56 -45.22 24.59
N SER A 232 33.68 -44.64 24.16
CA SER A 232 34.36 -44.77 22.89
C SER A 232 33.78 -45.80 21.91
N ASN A 233 32.66 -45.46 21.26
CA ASN A 233 32.25 -46.05 20.00
C ASN A 233 31.44 -44.97 19.26
N GLY A 234 32.04 -44.43 18.21
CA GLY A 234 31.49 -43.34 17.40
C GLY A 234 30.03 -43.59 17.02
N PHE A 235 29.28 -42.50 16.83
CA PHE A 235 27.94 -42.55 16.26
C PHE A 235 27.93 -43.53 15.08
N GLU A 236 27.23 -44.65 15.21
CA GLU A 236 27.17 -45.68 14.17
C GLU A 236 26.56 -45.06 12.91
N ARG A 237 27.42 -44.70 11.95
CA ARG A 237 27.06 -44.13 10.64
C ARG A 237 26.25 -45.11 9.76
N ASN A 238 25.96 -46.33 10.24
CA ASN A 238 25.61 -47.48 9.40
C ASN A 238 24.13 -47.89 9.34
N THR A 239 23.19 -47.17 9.96
CA THR A 239 21.75 -47.55 9.91
C THR A 239 20.83 -46.64 9.11
N LEU A 240 21.35 -45.68 8.33
CA LEU A 240 20.47 -44.70 7.67
C LEU A 240 20.77 -44.60 6.16
N LYS A 241 19.89 -45.21 5.35
CA LYS A 241 19.93 -45.11 3.88
C LYS A 241 19.57 -43.69 3.43
N PRO A 242 20.32 -43.09 2.48
CA PRO A 242 19.92 -41.84 1.84
C PRO A 242 18.69 -42.11 0.95
N ILE A 243 17.60 -41.40 1.16
CA ILE A 243 16.37 -41.54 0.37
C ILE A 243 16.42 -40.52 -0.80
N GLN A 244 16.05 -41.00 -1.99
CA GLN A 244 16.00 -40.25 -3.25
C GLN A 244 14.93 -39.14 -3.24
N GLU A 245 15.24 -38.12 -4.04
CA GLU A 245 14.66 -36.77 -4.08
C GLU A 245 13.31 -36.73 -4.83
N ASP A 246 12.21 -36.51 -4.09
CA ASP A 246 10.99 -35.91 -4.65
C ASP A 246 10.84 -34.50 -4.03
N GLN A 247 11.62 -33.55 -4.55
CA GLN A 247 11.87 -32.25 -3.90
C GLN A 247 10.94 -31.09 -4.32
N GLU A 248 10.24 -31.18 -5.46
CA GLU A 248 9.74 -29.95 -6.12
C GLU A 248 8.36 -29.46 -5.61
N ASN A 249 7.40 -30.34 -5.29
CA ASN A 249 6.00 -29.89 -5.15
C ASN A 249 5.61 -29.29 -3.78
N LEU A 250 6.31 -29.60 -2.68
CA LEU A 250 5.96 -29.13 -1.33
C LEU A 250 6.76 -27.90 -0.87
N VAL A 251 7.95 -27.68 -1.44
CA VAL A 251 8.77 -26.49 -1.16
C VAL A 251 8.13 -25.27 -1.80
N GLU A 252 7.63 -25.41 -3.04
CA GLU A 252 6.99 -24.32 -3.78
C GLU A 252 5.71 -23.82 -3.08
N PHE A 253 4.84 -24.73 -2.58
CA PHE A 253 3.61 -24.33 -1.90
C PHE A 253 3.84 -23.50 -0.62
N ASN A 254 4.86 -23.83 0.17
CA ASN A 254 5.15 -23.11 1.41
C ASN A 254 5.82 -21.76 1.16
N GLU A 255 6.73 -21.65 0.17
CA GLU A 255 7.29 -20.35 -0.22
C GLU A 255 6.21 -19.42 -0.79
N ILE A 256 5.28 -19.94 -1.60
CA ILE A 256 4.13 -19.18 -2.10
C ILE A 256 3.29 -18.67 -0.92
N PHE A 257 3.00 -19.52 0.07
CA PHE A 257 2.21 -19.15 1.24
C PHE A 257 2.85 -18.02 2.07
N TYR A 258 4.14 -18.10 2.40
CA TYR A 258 4.82 -17.04 3.15
C TYR A 258 4.92 -15.74 2.36
N ARG A 259 5.13 -15.85 1.04
CA ARG A 259 5.11 -14.69 0.14
C ARG A 259 3.73 -14.04 0.08
N GLU A 260 2.65 -14.82 0.09
CA GLU A 260 1.29 -14.32 0.12
C GLU A 260 1.01 -13.55 1.42
N LEU A 261 1.40 -14.09 2.58
CA LEU A 261 1.28 -13.43 3.87
C LEU A 261 2.03 -12.08 3.90
N ARG A 262 3.27 -12.04 3.38
CA ARG A 262 4.04 -10.79 3.24
C ARG A 262 3.39 -9.82 2.25
N THR A 263 2.76 -10.31 1.20
CA THR A 263 2.06 -9.46 0.22
C THR A 263 0.81 -8.84 0.85
N ARG A 264 0.03 -9.62 1.62
CA ARG A 264 -1.12 -9.12 2.38
C ARG A 264 -0.70 -8.06 3.42
N SER A 265 0.53 -8.12 3.95
CA SER A 265 1.03 -7.06 4.84
C SER A 265 1.38 -5.73 4.15
N LYS A 266 1.61 -5.71 2.83
CA LYS A 266 1.91 -4.46 2.09
C LYS A 266 0.77 -3.44 2.13
N ILE A 267 -0.45 -3.91 2.37
CA ILE A 267 -1.64 -3.07 2.55
C ILE A 267 -1.42 -2.05 3.69
N TYR A 268 -0.54 -2.34 4.64
CA TYR A 268 -0.27 -1.53 5.82
C TYR A 268 0.96 -0.60 5.68
N GLU A 269 1.56 -0.46 4.50
CA GLU A 269 2.77 0.37 4.28
C GLU A 269 2.60 1.84 4.73
N ASP A 270 1.37 2.35 4.68
CA ASP A 270 1.01 3.70 5.16
C ASP A 270 1.16 3.88 6.68
N ILE A 271 1.19 2.79 7.42
CA ILE A 271 1.44 2.78 8.86
C ILE A 271 2.95 2.75 9.05
N ASP A 272 3.54 3.92 9.31
CA ASP A 272 4.93 4.05 9.74
C ASP A 272 5.15 3.24 11.04
N TYR A 273 5.48 1.97 10.85
CA TYR A 273 5.70 0.94 11.85
C TYR A 273 7.03 0.27 11.57
N LYS A 274 7.95 0.36 12.52
CA LYS A 274 9.17 -0.42 12.47
C LYS A 274 8.87 -1.78 13.05
N ILE A 275 9.00 -2.82 12.22
CA ILE A 275 9.02 -4.20 12.71
C ILE A 275 10.22 -4.32 13.64
N ILE A 276 9.96 -4.55 14.92
CA ILE A 276 11.01 -4.89 15.86
C ILE A 276 11.08 -6.40 15.82
N ILE A 277 12.01 -6.96 15.03
CA ILE A 277 12.30 -8.38 15.15
C ILE A 277 12.86 -8.58 16.55
N LYS A 278 12.02 -9.08 17.45
CA LYS A 278 12.47 -9.43 18.79
C LYS A 278 13.34 -10.68 18.62
N ASN A 279 14.65 -10.50 18.76
CA ASN A 279 15.61 -11.60 18.88
C ASN A 279 15.34 -12.50 20.13
N ASP A 280 14.33 -12.16 20.94
CA ASP A 280 13.84 -12.96 22.06
C ASP A 280 13.16 -14.27 21.64
N HIS A 281 12.91 -14.50 20.34
CA HIS A 281 12.64 -15.84 19.82
C HIS A 281 13.92 -16.66 19.80
N ARG A 282 14.56 -16.83 20.96
CA ARG A 282 15.79 -17.63 21.10
C ARG A 282 15.52 -19.06 20.65
N LEU A 283 15.84 -19.25 19.39
CA LEU A 283 16.03 -20.48 18.65
C LEU A 283 17.46 -20.93 18.97
N THR A 284 17.68 -21.32 20.23
CA THR A 284 19.03 -21.29 20.80
C THR A 284 19.83 -22.52 20.44
N SER A 285 19.26 -23.72 20.38
CA SER A 285 20.06 -24.95 20.48
C SER A 285 21.16 -25.10 19.43
N ILE A 286 20.87 -24.90 18.13
CA ILE A 286 21.87 -25.11 17.06
C ILE A 286 22.80 -23.91 16.86
N GLN A 287 22.27 -22.70 16.97
CA GLN A 287 23.08 -21.48 16.83
C GLN A 287 24.03 -21.32 18.03
N GLU A 288 23.56 -21.64 19.23
CA GLU A 288 24.36 -21.68 20.45
C GLU A 288 25.42 -22.78 20.37
N LEU A 289 25.08 -23.98 19.89
CA LEU A 289 26.08 -25.04 19.67
C LEU A 289 27.14 -24.60 18.66
N LYS A 290 26.77 -23.96 17.54
CA LYS A 290 27.73 -23.40 16.56
C LYS A 290 28.61 -22.32 17.19
N PHE A 291 28.04 -21.44 18.01
CA PHE A 291 28.78 -20.40 18.71
C PHE A 291 29.79 -21.00 19.69
N ARG A 292 29.37 -21.99 20.50
CA ARG A 292 30.23 -22.71 21.44
C ARG A 292 31.35 -23.47 20.73
N ILE A 293 31.07 -24.13 19.61
CA ILE A 293 32.11 -24.78 18.78
C ILE A 293 33.13 -23.74 18.31
N ASN A 294 32.69 -22.56 17.86
CA ASN A 294 33.60 -21.50 17.45
C ASN A 294 34.44 -20.92 18.60
N GLU A 295 33.89 -20.82 19.81
CA GLU A 295 34.65 -20.40 21.00
C GLU A 295 35.68 -21.46 21.42
N ILE A 296 35.33 -22.75 21.39
CA ILE A 296 36.26 -23.85 21.68
C ILE A 296 37.38 -23.93 20.63
N LYS A 297 37.06 -23.72 19.34
CA LYS A 297 38.05 -23.61 18.25
C LYS A 297 39.08 -22.52 18.50
N ARG A 298 38.67 -21.41 19.13
CA ARG A 298 39.58 -20.34 19.54
C ARG A 298 40.46 -20.73 20.73
N GLN A 299 39.95 -21.59 21.61
CA GLN A 299 40.60 -22.01 22.85
C GLN A 299 41.43 -23.31 22.72
N LYS A 300 41.31 -24.05 21.60
CA LYS A 300 42.01 -25.32 21.30
C LYS A 300 41.80 -26.42 22.36
N GLU A 301 40.56 -26.69 22.73
CA GLU A 301 40.22 -27.73 23.71
C GLU A 301 39.79 -29.06 23.04
N ASP A 302 40.01 -30.18 23.73
CA ASP A 302 39.73 -31.55 23.24
C ASP A 302 38.22 -31.88 23.07
N ASN A 303 37.32 -31.01 23.53
CA ASN A 303 35.87 -31.21 23.46
C ASN A 303 35.25 -30.85 22.09
N GLU A 304 36.04 -30.41 21.12
CA GLU A 304 35.60 -29.95 19.79
C GLU A 304 34.86 -31.06 19.02
N LEU A 305 35.46 -32.25 18.91
CA LEU A 305 34.93 -33.36 18.10
C LEU A 305 33.54 -33.83 18.58
N ALA A 306 33.33 -33.90 19.89
CA ALA A 306 32.07 -34.37 20.48
C ALA A 306 30.90 -33.41 20.18
N LEU A 307 31.15 -32.10 20.23
CA LEU A 307 30.15 -31.07 19.92
C LEU A 307 29.87 -30.99 18.40
N GLU A 308 30.89 -31.20 17.57
CA GLU A 308 30.71 -31.29 16.12
C GLU A 308 29.87 -32.51 15.71
N ASP A 309 30.12 -33.68 16.31
CA ASP A 309 29.31 -34.88 16.08
C ASP A 309 27.85 -34.68 16.53
N GLN A 310 27.62 -34.03 17.68
CA GLN A 310 26.28 -33.63 18.12
C GLN A 310 25.59 -32.70 17.11
N LEU A 311 26.29 -31.68 16.61
CA LEU A 311 25.75 -30.74 15.63
C LEU A 311 25.37 -31.45 14.33
N ILE A 312 26.23 -32.34 13.82
CA ILE A 312 25.98 -33.14 12.62
C ILE A 312 24.75 -34.03 12.82
N TYR A 313 24.65 -34.70 13.97
CA TYR A 313 23.51 -35.56 14.31
C TYR A 313 22.18 -34.78 14.31
N LEU A 314 22.15 -33.62 14.99
CA LEU A 314 20.95 -32.77 15.04
C LEU A 314 20.55 -32.28 13.63
N GLN A 315 21.51 -31.81 12.84
CA GLN A 315 21.26 -31.35 11.47
C GLN A 315 20.71 -32.49 10.58
N MET A 316 21.26 -33.70 10.71
CA MET A 316 20.77 -34.87 9.98
C MET A 316 19.32 -35.23 10.39
N ARG A 317 19.02 -35.28 11.69
CA ARG A 317 17.67 -35.60 12.19
C ARG A 317 16.63 -34.54 11.83
N LEU A 318 17.01 -33.27 11.76
CA LEU A 318 16.14 -32.17 11.28
C LEU A 318 15.91 -32.24 9.77
N ARG A 319 16.93 -32.57 8.97
CA ARG A 319 16.77 -32.77 7.51
C ARG A 319 15.88 -33.96 7.18
N ASN A 320 15.96 -35.04 7.96
CA ASN A 320 15.18 -36.28 7.78
C ASN A 320 13.69 -36.16 8.20
N GLN A 321 13.12 -34.96 8.30
CA GLN A 321 11.71 -34.73 8.67
C GLN A 321 10.69 -35.15 7.61
N LYS A 322 11.10 -35.28 6.34
CA LYS A 322 10.19 -35.27 5.18
C LYS A 322 9.47 -36.60 4.86
N HIS A 323 9.72 -37.68 5.61
CA HIS A 323 9.22 -39.04 5.28
C HIS A 323 8.22 -39.65 6.28
N VAL A 324 7.78 -38.92 7.31
CA VAL A 324 6.81 -39.48 8.27
C VAL A 324 5.40 -39.15 7.79
N LYS A 325 4.79 -40.07 7.05
CA LYS A 325 3.44 -39.91 6.46
C LYS A 325 2.31 -39.87 7.49
N GLU A 326 2.57 -40.21 8.75
CA GLU A 326 1.65 -40.06 9.87
C GLU A 326 2.42 -39.64 11.12
N LEU A 327 2.34 -38.36 11.49
CA LEU A 327 2.89 -37.86 12.74
C LEU A 327 1.90 -38.14 13.86
N ASN A 328 1.82 -39.41 14.26
CA ASN A 328 1.14 -39.77 15.50
C ASN A 328 2.12 -39.65 16.67
N LYS A 329 1.58 -39.32 17.84
CA LYS A 329 2.33 -39.38 19.10
C LYS A 329 2.85 -40.82 19.27
N PRO A 330 4.13 -41.04 19.66
CA PRO A 330 4.67 -42.39 19.80
C PRO A 330 3.90 -43.17 20.87
N ASP A 331 3.66 -44.46 20.61
CA ASP A 331 2.89 -45.34 21.51
C ASP A 331 3.56 -45.51 22.88
N THR A 332 4.89 -45.35 22.93
CA THR A 332 5.75 -45.43 24.13
C THR A 332 5.95 -44.06 24.82
N CYS A 333 5.15 -43.05 24.48
CA CYS A 333 5.32 -41.71 25.04
C CYS A 333 5.05 -41.68 26.55
N ASP A 334 6.09 -41.45 27.34
CA ASP A 334 6.00 -41.19 28.78
C ASP A 334 6.54 -39.79 29.11
N LEU A 335 5.62 -38.87 29.39
CA LEU A 335 5.96 -37.49 29.78
C LEU A 335 6.41 -37.38 31.25
N GLN A 336 6.14 -38.39 32.09
CA GLN A 336 6.58 -38.44 33.47
C GLN A 336 7.99 -39.01 33.60
N ASN A 337 8.36 -39.94 32.72
CA ASN A 337 9.72 -40.46 32.60
C ASN A 337 10.29 -40.34 31.16
N PRO A 338 10.60 -39.12 30.69
CA PRO A 338 11.05 -38.88 29.31
C PRO A 338 12.34 -39.61 28.92
N HIS A 339 13.20 -39.93 29.88
CA HIS A 339 14.51 -40.55 29.62
C HIS A 339 14.42 -42.03 29.25
N SER A 340 13.30 -42.69 29.53
CA SER A 340 13.04 -44.09 29.16
C SER A 340 12.79 -44.30 27.66
N MET A 341 12.47 -43.23 26.94
CA MET A 341 12.13 -43.28 25.52
C MET A 341 13.34 -43.60 24.64
N SER A 342 13.13 -44.34 23.54
CA SER A 342 14.16 -44.58 22.53
C SER A 342 14.48 -43.29 21.75
N ALA A 343 15.66 -43.22 21.12
CA ALA A 343 16.01 -42.03 20.33
C ALA A 343 15.00 -41.74 19.21
N ASP A 344 14.47 -42.77 18.55
CA ASP A 344 13.46 -42.59 17.50
C ASP A 344 12.13 -42.07 18.06
N ASP A 345 11.68 -42.57 19.22
CA ASP A 345 10.46 -42.08 19.87
C ASP A 345 10.60 -40.62 20.31
N ARG A 346 11.78 -40.21 20.81
CA ARG A 346 12.05 -38.81 21.20
C ARG A 346 11.93 -37.87 20.00
N TRP A 347 12.52 -38.25 18.88
CA TRP A 347 12.45 -37.47 17.64
C TRP A 347 11.05 -37.51 17.02
N GLN A 348 10.33 -38.63 17.11
CA GLN A 348 8.94 -38.73 16.67
C GLN A 348 8.04 -37.79 17.49
N LEU A 349 8.19 -37.77 18.82
CA LEU A 349 7.45 -36.87 19.70
C LEU A 349 7.76 -35.40 19.41
N TYR A 350 9.04 -35.04 19.24
CA TYR A 350 9.42 -33.68 18.86
C TYR A 350 8.82 -33.27 17.52
N ARG A 351 8.86 -34.15 16.50
CA ARG A 351 8.27 -33.86 15.18
C ARG A 351 6.75 -33.74 15.24
N TYR A 352 6.10 -34.57 16.05
CA TYR A 352 4.66 -34.46 16.31
C TYR A 352 4.32 -33.08 16.87
N TRP A 353 4.99 -32.66 17.96
CA TRP A 353 4.79 -31.33 18.53
C TRP A 353 5.14 -30.21 17.56
N LEU A 354 6.20 -30.35 16.77
CA LEU A 354 6.60 -29.34 15.79
C LEU A 354 5.54 -29.12 14.71
N GLU A 355 4.93 -30.19 14.18
CA GLU A 355 3.90 -30.07 13.16
C GLU A 355 2.58 -29.53 13.74
N GLN A 356 2.19 -29.97 14.93
CA GLN A 356 1.04 -29.38 15.63
C GLN A 356 1.26 -27.89 15.91
N TYR A 357 2.48 -27.50 16.32
CA TYR A 357 2.83 -26.12 16.57
C TYR A 357 2.89 -25.29 15.29
N ARG A 358 3.37 -25.86 14.18
CA ARG A 358 3.33 -25.23 12.86
C ARG A 358 1.88 -24.94 12.45
N GLN A 359 0.98 -25.90 12.56
CA GLN A 359 -0.45 -25.71 12.25
C GLN A 359 -1.08 -24.65 13.16
N TYR A 360 -0.76 -24.67 14.46
CA TYR A 360 -1.18 -23.65 15.41
C TYR A 360 -0.72 -22.25 15.00
N LEU A 361 0.56 -22.07 14.67
CA LEU A 361 1.12 -20.79 14.22
C LEU A 361 0.51 -20.32 12.90
N THR A 362 0.29 -21.23 11.95
CA THR A 362 -0.37 -20.91 10.67
C THR A 362 -1.79 -20.40 10.92
N ASN A 363 -2.58 -21.08 11.75
CA ASN A 363 -3.93 -20.63 12.08
C ASN A 363 -3.92 -19.28 12.81
N LYS A 364 -3.04 -19.12 13.81
CA LYS A 364 -2.91 -17.87 14.58
C LYS A 364 -2.48 -16.69 13.72
N SER A 365 -1.55 -16.88 12.79
CA SER A 365 -1.11 -15.83 11.86
C SER A 365 -2.22 -15.40 10.90
N ASN A 366 -3.02 -16.34 10.38
CA ASN A 366 -4.17 -16.03 9.55
C ASN A 366 -5.27 -15.28 10.33
N GLU A 367 -5.65 -15.76 11.52
CA GLU A 367 -6.62 -15.09 12.41
C GLU A 367 -6.19 -13.65 12.71
N MET A 368 -4.91 -13.45 13.02
CA MET A 368 -4.35 -12.14 13.33
C MET A 368 -4.34 -11.23 12.10
N LEU A 369 -4.02 -11.75 10.91
CA LEU A 369 -4.02 -10.98 9.67
C LEU A 369 -5.43 -10.53 9.27
N ASP A 370 -6.44 -11.39 9.46
CA ASP A 370 -7.83 -11.04 9.24
C ASP A 370 -8.30 -9.98 10.24
N HIS A 371 -7.92 -10.11 11.51
CA HIS A 371 -8.20 -9.09 12.52
C HIS A 371 -7.54 -7.74 12.19
N CYS A 372 -6.27 -7.75 11.79
CA CYS A 372 -5.55 -6.58 11.29
C CYS A 372 -6.27 -5.94 10.09
N THR A 373 -6.83 -6.75 9.18
CA THR A 373 -7.59 -6.26 8.01
C THR A 373 -8.85 -5.51 8.44
N VAL A 374 -9.57 -6.02 9.44
CA VAL A 374 -10.77 -5.35 10.01
C VAL A 374 -10.39 -4.03 10.68
N LEU A 375 -9.38 -4.05 11.56
CA LEU A 375 -8.89 -2.84 12.23
C LEU A 375 -8.41 -1.78 11.23
N TYR A 376 -7.75 -2.21 10.15
CA TYR A 376 -7.27 -1.31 9.12
C TYR A 376 -8.41 -0.64 8.34
N LYS A 377 -9.50 -1.36 8.04
CA LYS A 377 -10.68 -0.75 7.42
C LYS A 377 -11.30 0.34 8.29
N GLU A 378 -11.34 0.15 9.61
CA GLU A 378 -11.81 1.19 10.54
C GLU A 378 -10.85 2.38 10.60
N TYR A 379 -9.56 2.10 10.69
CA TYR A 379 -8.50 3.11 10.65
C TYR A 379 -8.57 3.94 9.36
N GLU A 380 -8.78 3.29 8.22
CA GLU A 380 -8.87 3.91 6.90
C GLU A 380 -10.11 4.82 6.82
N LYS A 381 -11.27 4.38 7.31
CA LYS A 381 -12.47 5.22 7.39
C LYS A 381 -12.24 6.51 8.18
N ILE A 382 -11.61 6.40 9.35
CA ILE A 382 -11.31 7.56 10.20
C ILE A 382 -10.29 8.48 9.50
N LYS A 383 -9.24 7.89 8.91
CA LYS A 383 -8.22 8.62 8.12
C LYS A 383 -8.87 9.40 6.97
N HIS A 384 -9.70 8.74 6.18
CA HIS A 384 -10.42 9.36 5.06
C HIS A 384 -11.36 10.46 5.54
N GLY A 385 -12.04 10.28 6.68
CA GLY A 385 -12.87 11.33 7.29
C GLY A 385 -12.08 12.58 7.68
N PHE A 386 -10.90 12.40 8.28
CA PHE A 386 -9.99 13.52 8.57
C PHE A 386 -9.51 14.22 7.30
N ASP A 387 -9.09 13.44 6.30
CA ASP A 387 -8.58 13.95 5.04
C ASP A 387 -9.68 14.72 4.29
N LEU A 388 -10.90 14.20 4.29
CA LEU A 388 -12.06 14.86 3.71
C LEU A 388 -12.34 16.20 4.40
N GLY A 389 -12.47 16.22 5.72
CA GLY A 389 -12.74 17.46 6.47
C GLY A 389 -11.64 18.51 6.28
N LEU A 390 -10.39 18.06 6.22
CA LEU A 390 -9.25 18.92 5.92
C LEU A 390 -9.35 19.50 4.51
N MET A 391 -9.55 18.67 3.48
CA MET A 391 -9.65 19.12 2.10
C MET A 391 -10.85 20.05 1.86
N GLN A 392 -12.01 19.78 2.49
CA GLN A 392 -13.21 20.65 2.43
C GLN A 392 -12.98 22.02 3.08
N SER A 393 -12.06 22.12 4.04
CA SER A 393 -11.70 23.40 4.67
C SER A 393 -10.81 24.28 3.78
N MET A 394 -10.20 23.71 2.74
CA MET A 394 -9.30 24.39 1.81
C MET A 394 -10.06 25.18 0.74
N ARG A 395 -9.39 26.18 0.16
CA ARG A 395 -9.87 26.92 -1.01
C ARG A 395 -9.53 26.17 -2.30
N VAL A 396 -8.35 25.57 -2.36
CA VAL A 396 -7.86 24.83 -3.53
C VAL A 396 -7.31 23.48 -3.08
N VAL A 397 -7.76 22.42 -3.75
CA VAL A 397 -7.22 21.06 -3.63
C VAL A 397 -6.57 20.74 -4.96
N GLY A 398 -5.24 20.68 -5.00
CA GLY A 398 -4.50 20.27 -6.17
C GLY A 398 -4.01 18.83 -6.04
N ILE A 399 -4.32 17.99 -7.02
CA ILE A 399 -4.03 16.55 -7.00
C ILE A 399 -3.46 16.07 -8.35
N THR A 400 -2.53 15.12 -8.31
CA THR A 400 -2.06 14.44 -9.53
C THR A 400 -2.92 13.23 -9.86
N VAL A 401 -3.01 12.86 -11.15
CA VAL A 401 -3.75 11.66 -11.60
C VAL A 401 -3.33 10.41 -10.84
N ASP A 402 -2.02 10.18 -10.65
CA ASP A 402 -1.50 9.03 -9.91
C ASP A 402 -1.97 9.02 -8.45
N ALA A 403 -2.11 10.19 -7.84
CA ALA A 403 -2.59 10.29 -6.47
C ALA A 403 -4.11 10.06 -6.36
N VAL A 404 -4.89 10.35 -7.40
CA VAL A 404 -6.35 10.13 -7.38
C VAL A 404 -6.69 8.67 -7.07
N ALA A 405 -5.93 7.70 -7.59
CA ALA A 405 -6.16 6.28 -7.31
C ALA A 405 -6.14 5.94 -5.81
N GLN A 406 -5.26 6.61 -5.04
CA GLN A 406 -5.12 6.40 -3.59
C GLN A 406 -6.18 7.14 -2.78
N TYR A 407 -6.67 8.28 -3.27
CA TYR A 407 -7.63 9.15 -2.58
C TYR A 407 -9.02 9.12 -3.21
N GLN A 408 -9.32 8.11 -4.04
CA GLN A 408 -10.53 8.04 -4.87
C GLN A 408 -11.80 8.31 -4.05
N THR A 409 -11.96 7.60 -2.94
CA THR A 409 -13.12 7.73 -2.03
C THR A 409 -13.22 9.15 -1.45
N VAL A 410 -12.10 9.73 -1.02
CA VAL A 410 -12.06 11.07 -0.42
C VAL A 410 -12.39 12.12 -1.47
N VAL A 411 -11.84 12.01 -2.67
CA VAL A 411 -12.06 12.96 -3.76
C VAL A 411 -13.51 12.93 -4.25
N GLN A 412 -14.14 11.76 -4.31
CA GLN A 412 -15.56 11.65 -4.65
C GLN A 412 -16.46 12.31 -3.62
N LEU A 413 -16.16 12.14 -2.33
CA LEU A 413 -16.90 12.76 -1.22
C LEU A 413 -16.54 14.23 -0.99
N LEU A 414 -15.49 14.73 -1.67
CA LEU A 414 -15.05 16.12 -1.54
C LEU A 414 -16.13 17.10 -2.00
N ASP A 415 -17.00 16.66 -2.92
CA ASP A 415 -18.09 17.44 -3.49
C ASP A 415 -17.65 18.80 -4.02
N SER A 416 -16.51 18.78 -4.72
CA SER A 416 -15.95 19.96 -5.36
C SER A 416 -16.90 20.50 -6.44
N PRO A 417 -17.48 21.70 -6.26
CA PRO A 417 -18.41 22.28 -7.23
C PRO A 417 -17.71 22.70 -8.52
N ILE A 418 -16.41 23.00 -8.43
CA ILE A 418 -15.57 23.46 -9.54
C ILE A 418 -14.41 22.50 -9.70
N VAL A 419 -14.24 21.97 -10.91
CA VAL A 419 -13.16 21.06 -11.26
C VAL A 419 -12.43 21.59 -12.48
N ILE A 420 -11.11 21.69 -12.37
CA ILE A 420 -10.21 22.11 -13.43
C ILE A 420 -9.28 20.96 -13.73
N VAL A 421 -9.23 20.53 -14.98
CA VAL A 421 -8.37 19.43 -15.44
C VAL A 421 -7.33 19.99 -16.39
N GLU A 422 -6.07 19.96 -15.96
CA GLU A 422 -4.93 20.32 -16.80
C GLU A 422 -4.39 19.10 -17.53
N GLU A 423 -3.84 19.32 -18.73
CA GLU A 423 -3.33 18.25 -19.62
C GLU A 423 -4.43 17.21 -19.90
N ALA A 424 -5.68 17.66 -19.97
CA ALA A 424 -6.87 16.83 -20.09
C ALA A 424 -6.88 15.96 -21.36
N ASP A 425 -6.12 16.35 -22.40
CA ASP A 425 -5.94 15.55 -23.61
C ASP A 425 -5.07 14.30 -23.38
N GLN A 426 -4.24 14.31 -22.33
CA GLN A 426 -3.32 13.26 -21.91
C GLN A 426 -3.80 12.49 -20.66
N ILE A 427 -5.03 12.73 -20.20
CA ILE A 427 -5.65 11.98 -19.09
C ILE A 427 -6.80 11.13 -19.65
N LEU A 428 -6.81 9.83 -19.31
CA LEU A 428 -7.89 8.94 -19.72
C LEU A 428 -9.23 9.41 -19.15
N GLU A 429 -10.28 9.33 -19.96
CA GLU A 429 -11.63 9.72 -19.57
C GLU A 429 -12.11 9.07 -18.25
N PRO A 430 -11.92 7.76 -18.01
CA PRO A 430 -12.27 7.13 -16.76
C PRO A 430 -11.69 7.81 -15.51
N HIS A 431 -10.44 8.27 -15.55
CA HIS A 431 -9.83 8.96 -14.40
C HIS A 431 -10.50 10.31 -14.13
N VAL A 432 -10.89 11.05 -15.17
CA VAL A 432 -11.63 12.30 -15.01
C VAL A 432 -13.03 12.03 -14.46
N ILE A 433 -13.78 11.09 -15.06
CA ILE A 433 -15.16 10.77 -14.65
C ILE A 433 -15.24 10.33 -13.20
N THR A 434 -14.31 9.49 -12.76
CA THR A 434 -14.34 8.93 -11.40
C THR A 434 -14.01 9.97 -10.33
N LEU A 435 -13.32 11.05 -10.69
CA LEU A 435 -13.03 12.20 -9.83
C LEU A 435 -14.22 13.18 -9.73
N LEU A 436 -15.06 13.29 -10.75
CA LEU A 436 -16.25 14.14 -10.70
C LEU A 436 -17.31 13.54 -9.76
N SER A 437 -17.80 14.33 -8.80
CA SER A 437 -19.00 13.98 -8.03
C SER A 437 -20.24 14.60 -8.66
N SER A 438 -21.44 14.16 -8.25
CA SER A 438 -22.72 14.73 -8.69
C SER A 438 -22.86 16.22 -8.35
N HIS A 439 -22.05 16.73 -7.42
CA HIS A 439 -21.99 18.14 -7.04
C HIS A 439 -21.15 19.01 -7.98
N CYS A 440 -20.42 18.43 -8.94
CA CYS A 440 -19.68 19.21 -9.92
C CYS A 440 -20.65 20.00 -10.82
N LYS A 441 -20.60 21.33 -10.70
CA LYS A 441 -21.42 22.28 -11.47
C LYS A 441 -20.61 23.04 -12.51
N HIS A 442 -19.29 23.01 -12.38
CA HIS A 442 -18.39 23.72 -13.28
C HIS A 442 -17.16 22.88 -13.60
N LEU A 443 -16.96 22.54 -14.88
CA LEU A 443 -15.85 21.74 -15.36
C LEU A 443 -15.07 22.48 -16.46
N ILE A 444 -13.77 22.67 -16.25
CA ILE A 444 -12.86 23.28 -17.22
C ILE A 444 -11.81 22.25 -17.62
N LEU A 445 -11.80 21.86 -18.90
CA LEU A 445 -10.82 20.95 -19.48
C LEU A 445 -9.79 21.75 -20.28
N MET A 446 -8.53 21.67 -19.91
CA MET A 446 -7.43 22.35 -20.59
C MET A 446 -6.46 21.33 -21.19
N GLY A 447 -6.15 21.44 -22.48
CA GLY A 447 -5.27 20.48 -23.14
C GLY A 447 -4.70 20.98 -24.46
N GLU A 448 -4.00 20.09 -25.16
CA GLU A 448 -3.49 20.35 -26.50
C GLU A 448 -4.55 20.14 -27.60
N ARG A 449 -4.25 20.67 -28.79
CA ARG A 449 -5.14 20.63 -29.95
C ARG A 449 -5.25 19.23 -30.58
N LYS A 450 -4.17 18.46 -30.55
CA LYS A 450 -4.13 17.09 -31.08
C LYS A 450 -4.03 16.13 -29.90
N PRO A 451 -5.13 15.48 -29.47
CA PRO A 451 -5.05 14.50 -28.41
C PRO A 451 -4.13 13.37 -28.85
N LYS A 452 -3.11 13.06 -28.04
CA LYS A 452 -2.29 11.86 -28.27
C LYS A 452 -3.18 10.65 -28.02
N LEU A 453 -3.27 9.75 -29.00
CA LEU A 453 -3.80 8.41 -28.73
C LEU A 453 -2.84 7.73 -27.76
N PHE A 454 -3.35 7.23 -26.64
CA PHE A 454 -2.54 6.45 -25.71
C PHE A 454 -2.10 5.17 -26.43
N THR A 455 -0.81 5.09 -26.79
CA THR A 455 -0.25 3.91 -27.46
C THR A 455 0.08 2.86 -26.42
N SER A 456 -0.95 2.18 -25.93
CA SER A 456 -0.77 0.97 -25.12
C SER A 456 -1.41 -0.22 -25.85
N ARG A 457 -0.78 -1.40 -25.78
CA ARG A 457 -1.21 -2.64 -26.48
C ARG A 457 -2.32 -3.40 -25.72
N HIS A 458 -3.04 -2.77 -24.80
CA HIS A 458 -3.91 -3.47 -23.85
C HIS A 458 -5.22 -3.92 -24.52
N TYR A 459 -5.63 -5.17 -24.25
CA TYR A 459 -6.87 -5.76 -24.75
C TYR A 459 -8.10 -4.90 -24.38
N ILE A 460 -8.16 -4.46 -23.12
CA ILE A 460 -9.26 -3.64 -22.58
C ILE A 460 -9.39 -2.32 -23.35
N GLU A 461 -8.27 -1.66 -23.64
CA GLU A 461 -8.27 -0.39 -24.37
C GLU A 461 -8.72 -0.53 -25.82
N ARG A 462 -8.31 -1.61 -26.51
CA ARG A 462 -8.66 -1.87 -27.91
C ARG A 462 -10.12 -2.28 -28.09
N HIS A 463 -10.65 -3.08 -27.17
CA HIS A 463 -12.01 -3.62 -27.31
C HIS A 463 -13.09 -2.71 -26.70
N PHE A 464 -12.76 -1.87 -25.71
CA PHE A 464 -13.73 -1.02 -25.03
C PHE A 464 -13.52 0.50 -25.26
N ASN A 465 -12.61 0.91 -26.15
CA ASN A 465 -12.30 2.33 -26.44
C ASN A 465 -11.91 3.16 -25.21
N LEU A 466 -11.32 2.52 -24.19
CA LEU A 466 -10.88 3.18 -22.96
C LEU A 466 -9.56 3.94 -23.12
N ASN A 467 -9.03 4.06 -24.35
CA ASN A 467 -7.82 4.82 -24.70
C ASN A 467 -8.10 6.26 -25.15
N MET A 468 -9.25 6.82 -24.79
CA MET A 468 -9.64 8.18 -25.15
C MET A 468 -9.68 9.08 -23.92
N SER A 469 -9.25 10.32 -24.08
CA SER A 469 -9.44 11.36 -23.08
C SER A 469 -10.83 11.99 -23.20
N LEU A 470 -11.37 12.48 -22.08
CA LEU A 470 -12.69 13.12 -22.07
C LEU A 470 -12.69 14.34 -23.00
N LEU A 471 -11.62 15.15 -22.96
CA LEU A 471 -11.43 16.27 -23.88
C LEU A 471 -11.44 15.80 -25.34
N GLY A 472 -10.72 14.72 -25.66
CA GLY A 472 -10.69 14.15 -27.01
C GLY A 472 -12.07 13.68 -27.48
N ARG A 473 -12.85 13.04 -26.61
CA ARG A 473 -14.21 12.59 -26.92
C ARG A 473 -15.17 13.76 -27.13
N MET A 474 -15.12 14.78 -26.28
CA MET A 474 -16.00 15.95 -26.40
C MET A 474 -15.75 16.72 -27.70
N LEU A 475 -14.49 16.86 -28.13
CA LEU A 475 -14.17 17.50 -29.41
C LEU A 475 -14.71 16.71 -30.61
N ARG A 476 -14.63 15.37 -30.58
CA ARG A 476 -15.21 14.51 -31.63
C ARG A 476 -16.73 14.65 -31.72
N ASN A 477 -17.37 15.04 -30.63
CA ASN A 477 -18.81 15.30 -30.56
C ASN A 477 -19.16 16.79 -30.74
N ASN A 478 -18.25 17.59 -31.32
CA ASN A 478 -18.47 19.00 -31.65
C ASN A 478 -18.82 19.92 -30.47
N ILE A 479 -18.41 19.58 -29.24
CA ILE A 479 -18.49 20.51 -28.12
C ILE A 479 -17.52 21.68 -28.37
N HIS A 480 -18.01 22.92 -28.20
CA HIS A 480 -17.25 24.13 -28.47
C HIS A 480 -15.95 24.20 -27.64
N SER A 481 -14.85 24.59 -28.29
CA SER A 481 -13.54 24.74 -27.65
C SER A 481 -12.89 26.09 -27.97
N HIS A 482 -12.25 26.70 -26.97
CA HIS A 482 -11.49 27.93 -27.15
C HIS A 482 -10.04 27.62 -27.51
N LEU A 483 -9.60 28.04 -28.70
CA LEU A 483 -8.22 27.86 -29.14
C LEU A 483 -7.34 29.06 -28.77
N LEU A 484 -6.31 28.81 -27.97
CA LEU A 484 -5.24 29.76 -27.65
C LEU A 484 -4.19 29.75 -28.76
N LYS A 485 -3.82 30.96 -29.20
CA LYS A 485 -2.70 31.21 -30.11
C LYS A 485 -1.50 31.74 -29.31
N LYS A 486 -0.28 31.52 -29.80
CA LYS A 486 0.92 32.08 -29.17
C LYS A 486 0.83 33.61 -29.17
N ASN A 487 1.29 34.24 -28.09
CA ASN A 487 1.42 35.68 -28.03
C ASN A 487 2.46 36.15 -29.07
N GLU A 488 2.07 37.04 -29.97
CA GLU A 488 3.01 37.81 -30.81
C GLU A 488 3.66 38.98 -30.05
N LEU A 489 3.37 39.11 -28.75
CA LEU A 489 3.84 40.18 -27.86
C LEU A 489 5.29 40.00 -27.36
N SER A 490 6.12 39.19 -28.04
CA SER A 490 7.55 39.05 -27.72
C SER A 490 8.48 39.83 -28.66
N ASN A 491 7.97 40.85 -29.36
CA ASN A 491 8.71 41.68 -30.31
C ASN A 491 8.38 43.19 -30.19
N GLN A 492 8.10 43.69 -28.98
CA GLN A 492 8.07 45.14 -28.71
C GLN A 492 8.74 45.46 -27.38
#